data_AF-X1AYF2-F1
#
_entry.id   AF-X1AYF2-F1
#
_cell.length_a   1.000
_cell.length_b   1.000
_cell.length_c   1.000
_cell.angle_alpha   90.00
_cell.angle_beta   90.00
_cell.angle_gamma   90.00
#
_symmetry.space_group_name_H-M   'P 1'
#
loop_
_entity.id
_entity.type
_entity.pdbx_description
1 polymer ?
#
loop_
_entity_poly.entity_id
_entity_poly.type
_entity_poly.pdbx_seq_one_letter_code
_entity_poly.pdbx_strand_id
1 'polypeptide(L)'
;MKLKYGKEEIRLPIKDENIIKTLNLKKQEALLNPENSLKELFKNPINSPSLRDLIIQKKAKKVLIIVNDITRPTSYEVILPPLLDEL
;
A
#
# COMPACT_ATOMS: atom_id res chain seq x y z
N MET A 1 11.00 8.51 -25.58
CA MET A 1 10.59 8.07 -24.23
C MET A 1 9.69 9.13 -23.58
N LYS A 2 8.70 8.75 -22.77
CA LYS A 2 7.91 9.70 -21.95
C LYS A 2 8.39 9.68 -20.50
N LEU A 3 8.56 10.84 -19.89
CA LEU A 3 8.92 10.98 -18.48
C LEU A 3 7.84 11.75 -17.73
N LYS A 4 7.50 11.28 -16.54
CA LYS A 4 6.65 12.03 -15.61
C LYS A 4 7.37 13.32 -15.20
N TYR A 5 6.69 14.46 -15.31
CA TYR A 5 7.21 15.77 -14.94
C TYR A 5 6.08 16.64 -14.37
N GLY A 6 6.09 16.87 -13.06
CA GLY A 6 5.00 17.55 -12.37
C GLY A 6 3.68 16.79 -12.53
N LYS A 7 2.66 17.46 -13.09
CA LYS A 7 1.35 16.87 -13.39
C LYS A 7 1.23 16.27 -14.78
N GLU A 8 2.28 16.38 -15.60
CA GLU A 8 2.26 16.01 -17.02
C GLU A 8 3.33 14.95 -17.34
N GLU A 9 3.38 14.57 -18.61
CA GLU A 9 4.45 13.77 -19.18
C GLU A 9 5.18 14.56 -20.26
N ILE A 10 6.50 14.61 -20.20
CA ILE A 10 7.34 15.20 -21.23
C ILE A 10 7.90 14.13 -22.14
N ARG A 11 8.03 14.44 -23.44
CA ARG A 11 8.66 13.55 -24.42
C ARG A 11 10.14 13.90 -24.52
N LEU A 12 11.01 12.91 -24.24
CA LEU A 12 12.43 13.00 -24.51
C LEU A 12 12.74 12.55 -25.95
N PRO A 13 13.29 13.44 -26.81
CA PRO A 13 13.67 13.12 -28.19
C PRO A 13 15.09 12.54 -28.25
N ILE A 14 15.25 11.33 -27.70
CA ILE A 14 16.50 10.55 -27.84
C ILE A 14 16.27 9.51 -28.94
N LYS A 15 17.21 9.40 -29.89
CA LYS A 15 17.18 8.35 -30.91
C LYS A 15 17.42 6.99 -30.27
N ASP A 16 16.69 5.97 -30.71
CA ASP A 16 16.75 4.63 -30.12
C ASP A 16 18.15 4.00 -30.20
N GLU A 17 18.94 4.34 -31.23
CA GLU A 17 20.35 3.92 -31.39
C GLU A 17 21.25 4.34 -30.21
N ASN A 18 20.87 5.38 -29.48
CA ASN A 18 21.61 5.90 -28.33
C ASN A 18 21.10 5.34 -26.99
N ILE A 19 20.12 4.43 -27.00
CA ILE A 19 19.51 3.87 -25.80
C ILE A 19 20.05 2.45 -25.57
N ILE A 20 20.90 2.29 -24.55
CA ILE A 20 21.41 0.97 -24.14
C ILE A 20 20.30 0.13 -23.51
N LYS A 21 19.54 0.71 -22.56
CA LYS A 21 18.43 0.03 -21.86
C LYS A 21 17.53 1.03 -21.15
N THR A 22 16.23 0.73 -21.07
CA THR A 22 15.28 1.40 -20.16
C THR A 22 15.02 0.52 -18.94
N LEU A 23 15.23 1.07 -17.73
CA LEU A 23 14.98 0.37 -16.48
C LEU A 23 13.59 0.73 -15.95
N ASN A 24 12.67 -0.22 -16.02
CA ASN A 24 11.32 -0.08 -15.48
C ASN A 24 11.14 -0.94 -14.24
N LEU A 25 10.22 -0.54 -13.35
CA LEU A 25 9.77 -1.39 -12.26
C LEU A 25 9.16 -2.67 -12.83
N LYS A 26 9.35 -3.79 -12.12
CA LYS A 26 8.61 -5.02 -12.43
C LYS A 26 7.13 -4.73 -12.24
N LYS A 27 6.30 -5.12 -13.21
CA LYS A 27 4.85 -5.06 -13.06
C LYS A 27 4.45 -5.94 -11.88
N GLN A 28 3.63 -5.39 -11.00
CA GLN A 28 2.95 -6.13 -9.95
C GLN A 28 1.49 -6.25 -10.36
N GLU A 29 0.89 -7.41 -10.10
CA GLU A 29 -0.54 -7.57 -10.29
C GLU A 29 -1.27 -6.79 -9.21
N ALA A 30 -2.25 -6.00 -9.64
CA ALA A 30 -3.12 -5.28 -8.71
C ALA A 30 -4.08 -6.28 -8.04
N LEU A 31 -4.37 -6.05 -6.76
CA LEU A 31 -5.43 -6.78 -6.07
C LEU A 31 -6.78 -6.45 -6.73
N LEU A 32 -7.53 -7.48 -7.12
CA LEU A 32 -8.86 -7.32 -7.74
C LEU A 32 -9.88 -6.70 -6.78
N ASN A 33 -9.82 -7.08 -5.49
CA ASN A 33 -10.63 -6.51 -4.43
C ASN A 33 -9.76 -6.23 -3.19
N PRO A 34 -9.12 -5.04 -3.14
CA PRO A 34 -8.22 -4.68 -2.05
C PRO A 34 -8.85 -4.78 -0.66
N GLU A 35 -10.12 -4.41 -0.52
CA GLU A 35 -10.82 -4.41 0.77
C GLU A 35 -10.99 -5.83 1.31
N ASN A 36 -11.50 -6.75 0.50
CA ASN A 36 -11.66 -8.15 0.91
C ASN A 36 -10.30 -8.82 1.14
N SER A 37 -9.30 -8.54 0.31
CA SER A 37 -7.94 -9.05 0.52
C SER A 37 -7.36 -8.58 1.85
N LEU A 38 -7.57 -7.31 2.24
CA LEU A 38 -7.11 -6.78 3.51
C LEU A 38 -7.84 -7.41 4.70
N LYS A 39 -9.15 -7.60 4.62
CA LYS A 39 -9.93 -8.30 5.67
C LYS A 39 -9.37 -9.69 5.94
N GLU A 40 -9.05 -10.44 4.90
CA GLU A 40 -8.47 -11.79 5.05
C GLU A 40 -7.02 -11.76 5.57
N LEU A 41 -6.22 -10.76 5.18
CA LEU A 41 -4.86 -10.59 5.69
C LEU A 41 -4.85 -10.22 7.18
N PHE A 42 -5.78 -9.38 7.64
CA PHE A 42 -5.85 -9.02 9.07
C PHE A 42 -6.27 -10.19 9.96
N LYS A 43 -7.15 -11.08 9.47
CA LYS A 43 -7.49 -12.33 10.16
C LYS A 43 -6.35 -13.35 10.17
N ASN A 44 -5.46 -13.31 9.18
CA ASN A 44 -4.36 -14.25 9.01
C ASN A 44 -3.00 -13.53 9.00
N PRO A 45 -2.62 -12.90 10.12
CA PRO A 45 -1.37 -12.16 10.22
C PRO A 45 -0.15 -13.08 10.07
N ILE A 46 0.95 -12.50 9.57
CA ILE A 46 2.22 -13.23 9.42
C ILE A 46 2.93 -13.25 10.77
N ASN A 47 3.22 -14.45 11.28
CA ASN A 47 4.05 -14.70 12.47
C ASN A 47 3.63 -13.90 13.74
N SER A 48 2.35 -13.64 13.92
CA SER A 48 1.80 -12.97 15.11
C SER A 48 0.33 -13.35 15.32
N PRO A 49 -0.25 -13.11 16.51
CA PRO A 49 -1.70 -13.17 16.70
C PRO A 49 -2.41 -12.02 15.96
N SER A 50 -3.71 -12.18 15.69
CA SER A 50 -4.52 -11.10 15.10
C SER A 50 -4.58 -9.89 16.02
N LEU A 51 -4.91 -8.71 15.47
CA LEU A 51 -5.09 -7.51 16.28
C LEU A 51 -6.19 -7.71 17.33
N ARG A 52 -7.29 -8.38 16.94
CA ARG A 52 -8.38 -8.76 17.84
C ARG A 52 -7.89 -9.62 19.01
N ASP A 53 -7.08 -10.65 18.71
CA ASP A 53 -6.50 -11.51 19.76
C ASP A 53 -5.59 -10.74 20.69
N LEU A 54 -4.75 -9.84 20.16
CA LEU A 54 -3.85 -9.02 20.96
C LEU A 54 -4.61 -8.09 21.93
N ILE A 55 -5.72 -7.50 21.49
CA ILE A 55 -6.58 -6.65 22.32
C ILE A 55 -7.16 -7.45 23.49
N ILE A 56 -7.69 -8.64 23.21
CA ILE A 56 -8.26 -9.54 24.22
C ILE A 56 -7.19 -9.99 25.21
N GLN A 57 -6.06 -10.50 24.72
CA GLN A 57 -4.95 -11.01 25.54
C GLN A 57 -4.38 -9.93 26.46
N LYS A 58 -4.22 -8.70 25.94
CA LYS A 58 -3.68 -7.56 26.72
C LYS A 58 -4.74 -6.85 27.56
N LYS A 59 -6.02 -7.24 27.45
CA LYS A 59 -7.16 -6.52 28.03
C LYS A 59 -7.11 -5.03 27.70
N ALA A 60 -6.72 -4.70 26.46
CA ALA A 60 -6.46 -3.34 26.04
C ALA A 60 -7.76 -2.51 26.08
N LYS A 61 -7.71 -1.34 26.72
CA LYS A 61 -8.82 -0.39 26.78
C LYS A 61 -8.64 0.83 25.88
N LYS A 62 -7.42 1.02 25.38
CA LYS A 62 -7.03 2.11 24.48
C LYS A 62 -6.11 1.54 23.42
N VAL A 63 -6.37 1.91 22.18
CA VAL A 63 -5.56 1.56 21.02
C VAL A 63 -5.13 2.86 20.35
N LEU A 64 -3.84 2.96 20.02
CA LEU A 64 -3.29 4.06 19.24
C LEU A 64 -2.90 3.51 17.86
N ILE A 65 -3.45 4.09 16.81
CA ILE A 65 -3.08 3.76 15.42
C ILE A 65 -2.13 4.86 14.94
N ILE A 66 -0.90 4.48 14.57
CA ILE A 66 0.06 5.39 13.98
C ILE A 66 -0.16 5.39 12.46
N VAL A 67 -0.46 6.57 11.91
CA VAL A 67 -0.61 6.79 10.46
C VAL A 67 0.52 7.66 9.94
N ASN A 68 0.80 7.57 8.65
CA ASN A 68 1.72 8.45 7.95
C ASN A 68 1.09 9.84 7.78
N ASP A 69 1.94 10.83 7.55
CA ASP A 69 1.50 12.17 7.19
C ASP A 69 1.00 12.27 5.74
N ILE A 70 0.56 13.47 5.37
CA ILE A 70 0.02 13.79 4.05
C ILE A 70 1.03 13.67 2.90
N THR A 71 2.33 13.53 3.20
CA THR A 71 3.37 13.43 2.17
C THR A 71 3.51 12.01 1.62
N ARG A 72 2.83 11.04 2.22
CA ARG A 72 2.83 9.65 1.78
C ARG A 72 1.57 9.32 0.98
N PRO A 73 1.69 8.68 -0.20
CA PRO A 73 0.54 8.26 -0.99
C PRO A 73 -0.07 6.95 -0.43
N THR A 74 -0.37 6.92 0.88
CA THR A 74 -0.96 5.75 1.53
C THR A 74 -2.48 5.79 1.39
N SER A 75 -3.08 4.73 0.85
CA SER A 75 -4.53 4.63 0.64
C SER A 75 -5.29 4.30 1.93
N TYR A 76 -5.40 5.27 2.84
CA TYR A 76 -6.07 5.09 4.13
C TYR A 76 -7.56 4.74 4.02
N GLU A 77 -8.24 5.26 3.00
CA GLU A 77 -9.65 4.94 2.72
C GLU A 77 -9.86 3.44 2.45
N VAL A 78 -8.80 2.73 2.02
CA VAL A 78 -8.84 1.28 1.76
C VAL A 78 -8.34 0.49 2.97
N ILE A 79 -7.32 0.98 3.68
CA ILE A 79 -6.64 0.24 4.76
C ILE A 79 -7.33 0.39 6.11
N LEU A 80 -7.79 1.61 6.46
CA LEU A 80 -8.32 1.87 7.80
C LEU A 80 -9.65 1.17 8.09
N PRO A 81 -10.65 1.14 7.17
CA PRO A 81 -11.91 0.48 7.47
C PRO A 81 -11.76 -0.99 7.92
N PRO A 82 -11.08 -1.87 7.16
CA PRO A 82 -10.91 -3.26 7.59
C PRO A 82 -10.00 -3.41 8.82
N LEU A 83 -9.09 -2.47 9.09
CA LEU A 83 -8.29 -2.46 10.34
C LEU A 83 -9.16 -2.10 11.56
N LEU A 84 -10.12 -1.18 11.40
CA LEU A 84 -11.02 -0.78 12.48
C LEU A 84 -12.05 -1.88 12.81
N ASP A 85 -12.44 -2.70 11.84
CA ASP A 85 -13.30 -3.88 12.05
C ASP A 85 -12.66 -4.95 12.99
N GLU A 86 -11.34 -4.92 13.14
CA GLU A 86 -10.56 -5.82 14.02
C GLU A 86 -10.48 -5.35 15.48
N LEU A 87 -10.83 -4.09 15.76
CA LEU A 87 -10.84 -3.54 17.12
C LEU A 87 -12.06 -4.02 17.93
#